data_AF-A0A6B3GQY3-F1
#
_entry.id   AF-A0A6B3GQY3-F1
#
_cell.length_a   1.000
_cell.length_b   1.000
_cell.length_c   1.000
_cell.angle_alpha   90.00
_cell.angle_beta   90.00
_cell.angle_gamma   90.00
#
_symmetry.space_group_name_H-M   'P 1'
#
loop_
_entity.id
_entity.type
_entity.pdbx_description
1 polymer ?
#
loop_
_entity_poly.entity_id
_entity_poly.type
_entity_poly.pdbx_seq_one_letter_code
_entity_poly.pdbx_strand_id
1 'polypeptide(L)'
;MTAEAVETGPRTGDGSIAGTDDRPLRIALLTYKGNPFCGGQGVYVRHLGRELARLGHSVEVIGAQPYPVLDEGVPLTELPSLDLYRQPDPFRTPKRA
;
A
#
# COMPACT_ATOMS: atom_id res chain seq x y z
N MET A 1 -12.50 -1.95 -17.99
CA MET A 1 -11.79 -0.94 -17.17
C MET A 1 -10.32 -1.07 -17.50
N THR A 2 -9.81 -0.22 -18.37
CA THR A 2 -8.38 -0.15 -18.69
C THR A 2 -7.68 0.56 -17.53
N ALA A 3 -6.78 -0.15 -16.86
CA ALA A 3 -5.83 0.49 -15.98
C ALA A 3 -4.80 1.18 -16.89
N GLU A 4 -4.95 2.48 -17.06
CA GLU A 4 -3.88 3.30 -17.62
C GLU A 4 -2.71 3.21 -16.64
N ALA A 5 -1.68 2.46 -17.02
CA ALA A 5 -0.44 2.42 -16.26
C ALA A 5 0.13 3.84 -16.25
N VAL A 6 0.28 4.43 -15.05
CA VAL A 6 1.05 5.65 -14.88
C VAL A 6 2.44 5.37 -15.43
N GLU A 7 2.82 6.14 -16.45
CA GLU A 7 4.10 6.03 -17.13
C GLU A 7 5.25 6.12 -16.12
N THR A 8 5.93 5.00 -15.87
CA THR A 8 7.15 4.95 -15.06
C THR A 8 8.32 5.39 -15.93
N GLY A 9 8.35 6.68 -16.31
CA GLY A 9 9.50 7.27 -16.95
C GLY A 9 10.74 7.16 -16.03
N PRO A 10 11.94 6.93 -16.57
CA PRO A 10 13.15 6.95 -15.77
C PRO A 10 13.30 8.35 -15.21
N ARG A 11 13.21 8.50 -13.87
CA ARG A 11 13.60 9.74 -13.24
C ARG A 11 15.10 9.88 -13.45
N THR A 12 15.52 10.98 -14.07
CA THR A 12 16.88 11.48 -14.02
C THR A 12 17.24 11.72 -12.55
N GLY A 13 17.70 10.67 -11.89
CA GLY A 13 18.39 10.80 -10.61
C GLY A 13 19.69 11.51 -10.90
N ASP A 14 19.86 12.71 -10.36
CA ASP A 14 21.19 13.23 -10.15
C ASP A 14 21.93 12.20 -9.29
N GLY A 15 23.01 11.65 -9.83
CA GLY A 15 23.75 10.55 -9.24
C GLY A 15 24.45 10.95 -7.95
N SER A 16 23.69 11.03 -6.86
CA SER A 16 24.18 11.27 -5.51
C SER A 16 23.77 10.09 -4.65
N ILE A 17 24.66 9.10 -4.56
CA ILE A 17 24.68 8.16 -3.43
C ILE A 17 25.37 8.87 -2.24
N ALA A 18 24.78 9.96 -1.76
CA ALA A 18 25.23 10.65 -0.55
C ALA A 18 24.05 10.75 0.42
N GLY A 19 24.27 10.32 1.66
CA GLY A 19 23.23 10.17 2.67
C GLY A 19 22.44 11.45 2.94
N THR A 20 21.13 11.25 3.12
CA THR A 20 20.18 12.13 3.82
C THR A 20 20.34 13.63 3.56
N ASP A 21 20.03 14.04 2.33
CA ASP A 21 19.20 15.24 2.23
C ASP A 21 17.90 14.90 2.99
N ASP A 22 17.53 15.70 3.98
CA ASP A 22 16.31 15.53 4.80
C ASP A 22 15.03 15.86 4.01
N ARG A 23 15.06 15.60 2.71
CA ARG A 23 14.04 15.92 1.73
C ARG A 23 12.91 14.88 1.78
N PRO A 24 11.63 15.31 1.74
CA PRO A 24 10.49 14.41 1.69
C PRO A 24 10.60 13.33 0.61
N LEU A 25 10.38 12.08 1.01
CA LEU A 25 10.32 10.93 0.11
C LEU A 25 8.89 10.69 -0.41
N ARG A 26 8.82 9.95 -1.52
CA ARG A 26 7.57 9.36 -2.05
C ARG A 26 7.64 7.86 -1.82
N ILE A 27 6.79 7.33 -0.94
CA ILE A 27 6.88 5.99 -0.40
C ILE A 27 5.62 5.21 -0.79
N ALA A 28 5.81 4.07 -1.45
CA ALA A 28 4.75 3.09 -1.67
C ALA A 28 4.91 1.95 -0.65
N LEU A 29 3.93 1.79 0.25
CA LEU A 29 3.87 0.70 1.21
C LEU A 29 2.97 -0.42 0.66
N LEU A 30 3.57 -1.55 0.32
CA LEU A 30 2.83 -2.69 -0.21
C LEU A 30 2.39 -3.58 0.95
N THR A 31 1.10 -3.90 1.00
CA THR A 31 0.55 -4.84 1.99
C THR A 31 -0.20 -5.98 1.33
N TYR A 32 0.09 -7.18 1.82
CA TYR A 32 -0.66 -8.39 1.56
C TYR A 32 -1.57 -8.65 2.76
N LYS A 33 -2.89 -8.50 2.55
CA LYS A 33 -3.94 -8.83 3.52
C LYS A 33 -3.90 -7.95 4.79
N GLY A 34 -4.68 -6.88 4.79
CA GLY A 34 -4.74 -5.86 5.85
C GLY A 34 -5.75 -6.11 6.98
N ASN A 35 -6.16 -7.36 7.27
CA ASN A 35 -7.21 -7.63 8.27
C ASN A 35 -6.84 -7.02 9.65
N PRO A 36 -7.63 -6.08 10.20
CA PRO A 36 -7.29 -5.39 11.44
C PRO A 36 -7.41 -6.28 12.69
N PHE A 37 -8.15 -7.40 12.62
CA PHE A 37 -8.46 -8.23 13.79
C PHE A 37 -7.45 -9.35 14.06
N CYS A 38 -6.49 -9.59 13.16
CA CYS A 38 -5.54 -10.70 13.30
C CYS A 38 -4.11 -10.26 13.66
N GLY A 39 -3.91 -9.01 14.10
CA GLY A 39 -2.56 -8.49 14.40
C GLY A 39 -1.60 -8.52 13.20
N GLY A 40 -2.14 -8.54 11.98
CA GLY A 40 -1.39 -8.76 10.75
C GLY A 40 -0.78 -7.49 10.15
N GLN A 41 -0.42 -7.57 8.88
CA GLN A 41 0.24 -6.50 8.14
C GLN A 41 -0.52 -5.17 8.17
N GLY A 42 -1.86 -5.21 8.27
CA GLY A 42 -2.71 -4.03 8.33
C GLY A 42 -2.37 -3.07 9.48
N VAL A 43 -2.02 -3.60 10.65
CA VAL A 43 -1.65 -2.78 11.82
C VAL A 43 -0.32 -2.08 11.60
N TYR A 44 0.65 -2.78 10.99
CA TYR A 44 1.97 -2.23 10.70
C TYR A 44 1.89 -1.12 9.67
N VAL A 45 1.19 -1.33 8.54
CA VAL A 45 1.09 -0.29 7.50
C VAL A 45 0.29 0.91 7.95
N ARG A 46 -0.71 0.73 8.83
CA ARG A 46 -1.43 1.85 9.46
C ARG A 46 -0.48 2.73 10.27
N HIS A 47 0.21 2.14 11.25
CA HIS A 47 1.05 2.91 12.16
C HIS A 47 2.30 3.45 11.49
N LEU A 48 2.98 2.64 10.67
CA LEU A 48 4.14 3.08 9.93
C LEU A 48 3.78 4.19 8.92
N GLY A 49 2.70 4.00 8.17
CA GLY A 49 2.25 5.00 7.19
C GLY A 49 1.93 6.33 7.86
N ARG A 50 1.21 6.30 9.00
CA ARG A 50 0.89 7.50 9.78
C ARG A 50 2.15 8.23 10.25
N GLU A 51 3.13 7.54 10.83
CA GLU A 51 4.33 8.21 11.31
C GLU A 51 5.22 8.72 10.18
N LEU A 52 5.34 7.99 9.06
CA LEU A 52 6.06 8.47 7.88
C LEU A 52 5.41 9.71 7.26
N ALA A 53 4.07 9.76 7.22
CA ALA A 53 3.34 10.95 6.77
C ALA A 53 3.55 12.14 7.72
N ARG A 54 3.58 11.90 9.05
CA ARG A 54 3.88 12.93 10.07
C ARG A 54 5.29 13.48 9.97
N LEU A 55 6.26 12.68 9.50
CA LEU A 55 7.61 13.12 9.18
C LEU A 55 7.69 13.92 7.87
N GLY A 56 6.56 14.15 7.19
CA GLY A 56 6.49 14.97 5.98
C GLY A 56 6.67 14.19 4.68
N HIS A 57 6.71 12.85 4.72
CA HIS A 57 6.78 12.05 3.50
C HIS A 57 5.41 11.89 2.84
N SER A 58 5.41 11.76 1.52
CA SER A 58 4.22 11.32 0.77
C SER A 58 4.17 9.80 0.83
N VAL A 59 3.13 9.26 1.45
CA VAL A 59 2.96 7.82 1.66
C VAL A 59 1.68 7.35 1.01
N GLU A 60 1.75 6.29 0.21
CA GLU A 60 0.61 5.61 -0.37
C GLU A 60 0.68 4.13 -0.02
N VAL A 61 -0.43 3.56 0.45
CA VAL A 61 -0.53 2.12 0.71
C VAL A 61 -1.15 1.47 -0.51
N ILE A 62 -0.51 0.44 -1.03
CA ILE A 62 -1.04 -0.38 -2.13
C ILE A 62 -1.38 -1.75 -1.54
N GLY A 63 -2.65 -2.14 -1.61
CA GLY A 63 -3.11 -3.34 -0.90
C GLY A 63 -4.33 -3.99 -1.50
N ALA A 64 -4.51 -5.26 -1.18
CA ALA A 64 -5.62 -6.11 -1.59
C ALA A 64 -6.52 -6.49 -0.41
N GLN A 65 -7.69 -7.08 -0.71
CA GLN A 65 -8.63 -7.52 0.31
C GLN A 65 -8.03 -8.56 1.27
N PRO A 66 -8.47 -8.57 2.55
CA PRO A 66 -9.22 -7.51 3.21
C PRO A 66 -8.33 -6.27 3.36
N TYR A 67 -8.89 -5.10 3.05
CA TYR A 67 -8.13 -3.86 3.05
C TYR A 67 -7.71 -3.42 4.46
N PRO A 68 -6.53 -2.78 4.60
CA PRO A 68 -6.11 -2.22 5.87
C PRO A 68 -6.99 -1.03 6.25
N VAL A 69 -7.16 -0.82 7.56
CA VAL A 69 -7.68 0.45 8.09
C VAL A 69 -6.51 1.43 8.16
N LEU A 70 -6.59 2.56 7.47
CA LEU A 70 -5.56 3.60 7.46
C LEU A 70 -6.06 4.87 8.14
N ASP A 71 -5.10 5.67 8.62
CA ASP A 71 -5.40 6.98 9.19
C ASP A 71 -5.47 8.05 8.07
N GLU A 72 -6.14 9.17 8.33
CA GLU A 72 -6.26 10.27 7.36
C GLU A 72 -4.89 10.75 6.86
N GLY A 73 -4.81 11.10 5.57
CA GLY A 73 -3.57 11.54 4.93
C GLY A 73 -2.70 10.42 4.35
N VAL A 74 -3.08 9.15 4.50
CA VAL A 74 -2.43 8.00 3.85
C VAL A 74 -3.41 7.32 2.88
N PRO A 75 -3.39 7.65 1.58
CA PRO A 75 -4.27 7.01 0.60
C PRO A 75 -4.04 5.50 0.48
N LEU A 76 -5.12 4.78 0.20
CA LEU A 76 -5.11 3.39 -0.20
C LEU A 76 -5.39 3.27 -1.70
N THR A 77 -4.46 2.67 -2.43
CA THR A 77 -4.72 2.14 -3.77
C THR A 77 -5.11 0.68 -3.66
N GLU A 78 -6.37 0.41 -3.96
CA GLU A 78 -6.96 -0.92 -3.92
C GLU A 78 -6.54 -1.75 -5.13
N LEU A 79 -5.94 -2.91 -4.87
CA LEU A 79 -5.62 -3.90 -5.89
C LEU A 79 -6.71 -4.98 -5.96
N PRO A 80 -7.19 -5.34 -7.18
CA PRO A 80 -8.03 -6.51 -7.37
C PRO A 80 -7.32 -7.77 -6.85
N SER A 81 -8.05 -8.62 -6.12
CA SER A 81 -7.50 -9.88 -5.63
C SER A 81 -8.54 -10.98 -5.66
N LEU A 82 -8.08 -12.20 -5.40
CA LEU A 82 -8.95 -13.36 -5.31
C LEU A 82 -9.82 -13.35 -4.04
N ASP A 83 -9.47 -12.54 -3.03
CA ASP A 83 -10.20 -12.41 -1.76
C ASP A 83 -10.58 -13.77 -1.13
N LEU A 84 -9.61 -14.68 -1.09
CA LEU A 84 -9.83 -16.08 -0.70
C LEU A 84 -10.18 -16.26 0.78
N TYR A 85 -9.99 -15.24 1.61
CA TYR A 85 -10.13 -15.32 3.07
C TYR A 85 -11.27 -14.46 3.62
N ARG A 86 -12.21 -14.01 2.79
CA ARG A 86 -13.38 -13.25 3.25
C ARG A 86 -14.27 -14.09 4.16
N GLN A 87 -14.82 -13.46 5.20
CA GLN A 87 -15.60 -14.16 6.24
C GLN A 87 -16.85 -14.91 5.74
N PRO A 88 -17.59 -14.43 4.72
CA PRO A 88 -18.80 -15.12 4.27
C PRO A 88 -18.56 -16.53 3.70
N ASP A 89 -17.40 -16.78 3.07
CA ASP A 89 -17.08 -18.00 2.32
C ASP A 89 -15.55 -18.16 2.13
N PRO A 90 -14.81 -18.44 3.22
CA PRO A 90 -13.37 -18.62 3.14
C PRO A 90 -13.01 -19.82 2.27
N PHE A 91 -11.87 -19.75 1.58
CA PHE A 91 -11.34 -20.78 0.69
C PHE A 91 -12.21 -21.11 -0.53
N ARG A 92 -13.09 -20.19 -0.94
CA ARG A 92 -13.84 -20.35 -2.18
C ARG A 92 -12.89 -20.57 -3.37
N THR A 93 -13.29 -21.44 -4.31
CA THR A 93 -12.58 -21.60 -5.58
C THR A 93 -13.01 -20.47 -6.53
N PRO A 94 -12.12 -19.56 -6.93
CA PRO A 94 -12.45 -18.52 -7.90
C PRO A 94 -12.77 -19.15 -9.25
N LYS A 95 -13.86 -18.72 -9.90
CA LYS A 95 -14.11 -19.03 -11.31
C LYS A 95 -13.26 -18.09 -12.16
N ARG A 96 -12.71 -18.58 -13.27
CA ARG A 96 -12.11 -17.70 -14.27
C ARG A 96 -13.23 -16.81 -14.84
N ALA A 97 -12.97 -15.51 -14.86
CA ALA A 97 -13.84 -14.52 -15.49
C ALA A 97 -13.64 -14.52 -17.01
#